data_AF-A0A0M8XY61-F1
#
_entry.id   AF-A0A0M8XY61-F1
#
_cell.length_a   1.000
_cell.length_b   1.000
_cell.length_c   1.000
_cell.angle_alpha   90.00
_cell.angle_beta   90.00
_cell.angle_gamma   90.00
#
_symmetry.space_group_name_H-M   'P 1'
#
loop_
_entity.id
_entity.type
_entity.pdbx_description
1 polymer ?
#
loop_
_entity_poly.entity_id
_entity_poly.type
_entity_poly.pdbx_seq_one_letter_code
_entity_poly.pdbx_strand_id
1 'polypeptide(L)'
;MAAVRLFTEDGFESTTMEGIATAAGMSRRSLFRRFGSKEDILFAEHDELFTTVAAYLEASPDEPLEAVCSAARLVLQGYLRDPEVTVPRYRLVRAHPRLRDREVAMTARYQAAFSRFLADREGAEGRSLSAGVVAASVIAAHNHVLRSWLRDPSEDGRRVWARFDTAMDLVRRTARTVLAVEEEPPSADRVLVAVYPGGTDREALLRRIGAAVEQDS
;
A
#
# COMPACT_ATOMS: atom_id res chain seq x y z
N MET A 1 -1.90 -15.30 19.82
CA MET A 1 -1.07 -16.54 19.80
C MET A 1 -0.21 -16.69 21.06
N ALA A 2 0.06 -17.93 21.52
CA ALA A 2 0.91 -18.22 22.69
C ALA A 2 2.33 -17.60 22.63
N ALA A 3 2.90 -17.46 21.44
CA ALA A 3 4.23 -16.88 21.25
C ALA A 3 4.33 -15.40 21.67
N VAL A 4 3.33 -14.57 21.35
CA VAL A 4 3.33 -13.14 21.74
C VAL A 4 3.32 -12.98 23.26
N ARG A 5 2.60 -13.84 23.96
CA ARG A 5 2.62 -13.87 25.43
C ARG A 5 4.00 -14.25 25.95
N LEU A 6 4.60 -15.34 25.47
CA LEU A 6 5.96 -15.75 25.86
C LEU A 6 7.00 -14.65 25.59
N PHE A 7 6.95 -14.01 24.42
CA PHE A 7 7.86 -12.90 24.12
C PHE A 7 7.70 -11.71 25.07
N THR A 8 6.50 -11.50 25.61
CA THR A 8 6.21 -10.42 26.55
C THR A 8 6.56 -10.79 27.98
N GLU A 9 6.31 -12.03 28.39
CA GLU A 9 6.52 -12.54 29.75
C GLU A 9 8.00 -12.89 30.01
N ASP A 10 8.60 -13.68 29.13
CA ASP A 10 9.98 -14.17 29.30
C ASP A 10 11.00 -13.20 28.69
N GLY A 11 10.56 -12.34 27.77
CA GLY A 11 11.38 -11.45 26.96
C GLY A 11 11.63 -12.03 25.55
N PHE A 12 11.67 -11.15 24.54
CA PHE A 12 11.82 -11.57 23.15
C PHE A 12 13.14 -12.31 22.89
N GLU A 13 14.25 -11.83 23.45
CA GLU A 13 15.58 -12.40 23.21
C GLU A 13 15.79 -13.77 23.87
N SER A 14 15.32 -13.91 25.11
CA SER A 14 15.37 -15.15 25.91
C SER A 14 14.42 -16.23 25.40
N THR A 15 13.32 -15.85 24.74
CA THR A 15 12.37 -16.81 24.18
C THR A 15 13.00 -17.60 23.03
N THR A 16 12.95 -18.93 23.12
CA THR A 16 13.49 -19.85 22.11
C THR A 16 12.37 -20.54 21.33
N MET A 17 12.68 -20.99 20.11
CA MET A 17 11.78 -21.82 19.30
C MET A 17 11.39 -23.13 20.01
N GLU A 18 12.25 -23.65 20.89
CA GLU A 18 11.95 -24.84 21.70
C GLU A 18 10.92 -24.53 22.79
N GLY A 19 11.10 -23.42 23.53
CA GLY A 19 10.13 -22.97 24.52
C GLY A 19 8.75 -22.70 23.91
N ILE A 20 8.71 -22.05 22.75
CA ILE A 20 7.46 -21.82 22.01
C ILE A 20 6.82 -23.14 21.59
N ALA A 21 7.61 -24.10 21.07
CA ALA A 21 7.10 -25.39 20.63
C ALA A 21 6.48 -26.16 21.80
N THR A 22 7.15 -26.21 22.95
CA THR A 22 6.65 -26.81 24.19
C THR A 22 5.34 -26.17 24.63
N ALA A 23 5.27 -24.84 24.68
CA ALA A 23 4.05 -24.12 25.08
C ALA A 23 2.89 -24.31 24.09
N ALA A 24 3.19 -24.54 22.82
CA ALA A 24 2.21 -24.80 21.77
C ALA A 24 1.82 -26.29 21.63
N GLY A 25 2.41 -27.20 22.41
CA GLY A 25 2.20 -28.63 22.28
C GLY A 25 2.69 -29.21 20.93
N MET A 26 3.67 -28.55 20.31
CA MET A 26 4.25 -28.92 19.02
C MET A 26 5.67 -29.46 19.18
N SER A 27 6.13 -30.30 18.26
CA SER A 27 7.56 -30.59 18.17
C SER A 27 8.33 -29.40 17.58
N ARG A 28 9.54 -29.16 18.09
CA ARG A 28 10.45 -28.12 17.57
C ARG A 28 10.61 -28.19 16.05
N ARG A 29 10.79 -29.40 15.48
CA ARG A 29 10.85 -29.63 14.02
C ARG A 29 9.60 -29.14 13.29
N SER A 30 8.41 -29.35 13.85
CA SER A 30 7.16 -28.91 13.22
C SER A 30 6.96 -27.41 13.29
N LEU A 31 7.35 -26.78 14.40
CA LEU A 31 7.32 -25.33 14.53
C LEU A 31 8.29 -24.66 13.55
N PHE A 32 9.54 -25.12 13.49
CA PHE A 32 10.53 -24.63 12.52
C PHE A 32 10.08 -24.81 11.08
N ARG A 33 9.46 -25.95 10.73
CA ARG A 33 8.92 -26.18 9.39
C ARG A 33 7.81 -25.18 9.03
N ARG A 34 6.98 -24.78 10.01
CA ARG A 34 5.86 -23.86 9.77
C ARG A 34 6.30 -22.40 9.66
N PHE A 35 7.24 -21.97 10.50
CA PHE A 35 7.57 -20.54 10.62
C PHE A 35 9.02 -20.21 10.25
N GLY A 36 9.99 -21.10 10.38
CA GLY A 36 11.41 -20.82 10.09
C GLY A 36 12.17 -20.17 11.25
N SER A 37 11.64 -19.11 11.86
CA SER A 37 12.23 -18.43 13.02
C SER A 37 11.19 -17.94 14.03
N LYS A 38 11.64 -17.43 15.19
CA LYS A 38 10.74 -16.84 16.19
C LYS A 38 10.20 -15.49 15.73
N GLU A 39 10.99 -14.76 14.95
CA GLU A 39 10.62 -13.53 14.26
C GLU A 39 9.48 -13.82 13.28
N ASP A 40 9.58 -14.88 12.47
CA ASP A 40 8.52 -15.24 11.52
C ASP A 40 7.18 -15.51 12.20
N ILE A 41 7.19 -16.06 13.42
CA ILE A 41 5.96 -16.28 14.20
C ILE A 41 5.25 -14.95 14.51
N LEU A 42 5.99 -13.87 14.78
CA LEU A 42 5.42 -12.55 15.06
C LEU A 42 4.75 -11.90 13.85
N PHE A 43 5.10 -12.34 12.64
CA PHE A 43 4.62 -11.74 11.39
C PHE A 43 3.72 -12.66 10.58
N ALA A 44 3.55 -13.93 10.98
CA ALA A 44 2.75 -14.91 10.27
C ALA A 44 1.28 -14.44 10.06
N GLU A 45 0.64 -13.90 11.09
CA GLU A 45 -0.74 -13.37 10.97
C GLU A 45 -0.80 -12.19 9.97
N HIS A 46 0.26 -11.38 9.88
CA HIS A 46 0.35 -10.30 8.90
C HIS A 46 0.57 -10.80 7.48
N ASP A 47 1.36 -11.85 7.30
CA ASP A 47 1.58 -12.48 6.00
C ASP A 47 0.30 -13.16 5.47
N GLU A 48 -0.48 -13.79 6.37
CA GLU A 48 -1.81 -14.32 6.07
C GLU A 48 -2.80 -13.20 5.71
N LEU A 49 -2.81 -12.11 6.48
CA LEU A 49 -3.63 -10.92 6.19
C LEU A 49 -3.25 -10.28 4.86
N PHE A 50 -1.96 -10.16 4.55
CA PHE A 50 -1.49 -9.65 3.27
C PHE A 50 -2.00 -10.52 2.11
N THR A 51 -1.95 -11.83 2.26
CA THR A 51 -2.45 -12.77 1.25
C THR A 51 -3.96 -12.57 1.02
N THR A 52 -4.72 -12.36 2.09
CA THR A 52 -6.16 -12.05 2.01
C THR A 52 -6.41 -10.73 1.30
N VAL A 53 -5.63 -9.69 1.61
CA VAL A 53 -5.74 -8.37 0.97
C VAL A 53 -5.38 -8.43 -0.51
N ALA A 54 -4.32 -9.15 -0.88
CA ALA A 54 -3.92 -9.32 -2.27
C ALA A 54 -5.02 -10.03 -3.08
N ALA A 55 -5.58 -11.12 -2.55
CA ALA A 55 -6.68 -11.84 -3.18
C ALA A 55 -7.96 -10.98 -3.27
N TYR A 56 -8.24 -10.16 -2.26
CA TYR A 56 -9.36 -9.22 -2.28
C TYR A 56 -9.20 -8.19 -3.42
N LEU A 57 -8.02 -7.60 -3.58
CA LEU A 57 -7.76 -6.64 -4.65
C LEU A 57 -7.89 -7.30 -6.03
N GLU A 58 -7.29 -8.47 -6.21
CA GLU A 58 -7.36 -9.22 -7.48
C GLU A 58 -8.81 -9.52 -7.90
N ALA A 59 -9.67 -9.87 -6.95
CA ALA A 59 -11.06 -10.19 -7.19
C ALA A 59 -12.01 -8.96 -7.22
N SER A 60 -11.54 -7.77 -6.85
CA SER A 60 -12.42 -6.61 -6.69
C SER A 60 -12.93 -6.08 -8.04
N PRO A 61 -14.26 -5.97 -8.21
CA PRO A 61 -14.87 -5.31 -9.36
C PRO A 61 -15.02 -3.80 -9.18
N ASP A 62 -14.68 -3.27 -7.99
CA ASP A 62 -14.93 -1.88 -7.62
C ASP A 62 -14.01 -0.92 -8.38
N GLU A 63 -14.32 0.38 -8.25
CA GLU A 63 -13.41 1.43 -8.69
C GLU A 63 -12.04 1.29 -7.98
N PRO A 64 -10.90 1.44 -8.69
CA PRO A 64 -9.60 1.05 -8.15
C PRO A 64 -9.23 1.72 -6.82
N LEU A 65 -9.51 3.01 -6.66
CA LEU A 65 -9.23 3.71 -5.41
C LEU A 65 -10.13 3.20 -4.27
N GLU A 66 -11.41 2.98 -4.51
CA GLU A 66 -12.32 2.39 -3.51
C GLU A 66 -11.93 0.98 -3.09
N ALA A 67 -11.44 0.15 -4.02
CA ALA A 67 -10.90 -1.17 -3.71
C ALA A 67 -9.66 -1.06 -2.80
N VAL A 68 -8.74 -0.13 -3.08
CA VAL A 68 -7.57 0.10 -2.21
C VAL A 68 -7.95 0.63 -0.83
N CYS A 69 -8.89 1.57 -0.74
CA CYS A 69 -9.40 2.06 0.54
C CYS A 69 -10.08 0.94 1.35
N SER A 70 -10.83 0.06 0.69
CA SER A 70 -11.46 -1.11 1.30
C SER A 70 -10.44 -2.15 1.75
N ALA A 71 -9.39 -2.38 0.98
CA ALA A 71 -8.25 -3.20 1.39
C ALA A 71 -7.57 -2.64 2.64
N ALA A 72 -7.32 -1.33 2.71
CA ALA A 72 -6.78 -0.68 3.90
C ALA A 72 -7.71 -0.81 5.13
N ARG A 73 -9.03 -0.84 4.89
CA ARG A 73 -10.04 -1.11 5.92
C ARG A 73 -9.93 -2.54 6.46
N LEU A 74 -9.78 -3.54 5.59
CA LEU A 74 -9.57 -4.94 5.98
C LEU A 74 -8.31 -5.08 6.83
N VAL A 75 -7.23 -4.38 6.47
CA VAL A 75 -6.00 -4.36 7.28
C VAL A 75 -6.30 -3.80 8.68
N LEU A 76 -6.94 -2.64 8.78
CA LEU A 76 -7.26 -2.03 10.09
C LEU A 76 -8.15 -2.95 10.93
N GLN A 77 -9.16 -3.55 10.32
CA GLN A 77 -10.03 -4.52 10.98
C GLN A 77 -9.25 -5.71 11.53
N GLY A 78 -8.25 -6.21 10.78
CA GLY A 78 -7.35 -7.26 11.24
C GLY A 78 -6.63 -6.90 12.52
N TYR A 79 -6.13 -5.67 12.65
CA TYR A 79 -5.47 -5.20 13.87
C TYR A 79 -6.43 -5.01 15.05
N LEU A 80 -7.62 -4.49 14.80
CA LEU A 80 -8.62 -4.21 15.84
C LEU A 80 -9.32 -5.48 16.37
N ARG A 81 -9.25 -6.59 15.64
CA ARG A 81 -9.94 -7.84 15.99
C ARG A 81 -9.40 -8.48 17.27
N ASP A 82 -8.09 -8.43 17.49
CA ASP A 82 -7.44 -9.03 18.65
C ASP A 82 -6.39 -8.08 19.27
N PRO A 83 -6.83 -7.04 20.01
CA PRO A 83 -5.92 -6.07 20.65
C PRO A 83 -4.94 -6.71 21.64
N GLU A 84 -5.34 -7.81 22.28
CA GLU A 84 -4.51 -8.56 23.23
C GLU A 84 -3.28 -9.20 22.56
N VAL A 85 -3.32 -9.38 21.24
CA VAL A 85 -2.18 -9.86 20.45
C VAL A 85 -1.48 -8.70 19.74
N THR A 86 -2.23 -7.79 19.12
CA THR A 86 -1.67 -6.76 18.23
C THR A 86 -0.96 -5.64 18.98
N VAL A 87 -1.43 -5.28 20.17
CA VAL A 87 -0.80 -4.24 21.01
C VAL A 87 0.54 -4.72 21.60
N PRO A 88 0.66 -5.90 22.24
CA PRO A 88 1.97 -6.38 22.70
C PRO A 88 2.94 -6.60 21.55
N ARG A 89 2.49 -7.16 20.41
CA ARG A 89 3.31 -7.26 19.20
C ARG A 89 3.85 -5.90 18.76
N TYR A 90 3.02 -4.86 18.70
CA TYR A 90 3.47 -3.51 18.34
C TYR A 90 4.55 -2.98 19.29
N ARG A 91 4.39 -3.19 20.60
CA ARG A 91 5.39 -2.80 21.60
C ARG A 91 6.72 -3.55 21.38
N LEU A 92 6.66 -4.86 21.14
CA LEU A 92 7.83 -5.69 20.84
C LEU A 92 8.55 -5.20 19.58
N VAL A 93 7.81 -4.97 18.49
CA VAL A 93 8.37 -4.47 17.23
C VAL A 93 9.07 -3.14 17.46
N ARG A 94 8.47 -2.19 18.17
CA ARG A 94 9.09 -0.89 18.46
C ARG A 94 10.36 -0.96 19.31
N ALA A 95 10.44 -1.94 20.21
CA ALA A 95 11.58 -2.10 21.10
C ALA A 95 12.82 -2.70 20.40
N HIS A 96 12.65 -3.45 19.29
CA HIS A 96 13.74 -4.22 18.68
C HIS A 96 14.03 -3.74 17.24
N PRO A 97 15.25 -3.24 16.94
CA PRO A 97 15.62 -2.77 15.59
C PRO A 97 15.29 -3.74 14.46
N ARG A 98 15.67 -5.01 14.59
CA ARG A 98 15.45 -6.03 13.55
C ARG A 98 13.97 -6.27 13.23
N LEU A 99 13.09 -6.15 14.23
CA LEU A 99 11.65 -6.28 14.03
C LEU A 99 11.07 -5.04 13.31
N ARG A 100 11.62 -3.84 13.59
CA ARG A 100 11.24 -2.61 12.87
C ARG A 100 11.61 -2.68 11.40
N ASP A 101 12.80 -3.17 11.07
CA ASP A 101 13.24 -3.33 9.67
C ASP A 101 12.26 -4.23 8.89
N ARG A 102 11.79 -5.30 9.55
CA ARG A 102 10.78 -6.19 8.97
C ARG A 102 9.41 -5.53 8.82
N GLU A 103 8.97 -4.73 9.79
CA GLU A 103 7.73 -3.95 9.68
C GLU A 103 7.79 -2.92 8.54
N VAL A 104 8.96 -2.30 8.31
CA VAL A 104 9.19 -1.41 7.16
C VAL A 104 9.05 -2.18 5.84
N ALA A 105 9.70 -3.35 5.73
CA ALA A 105 9.59 -4.19 4.54
C ALA A 105 8.15 -4.63 4.26
N MET A 106 7.38 -4.95 5.29
CA MET A 106 5.96 -5.27 5.14
C MET A 106 5.13 -4.07 4.68
N THR A 107 5.36 -2.89 5.25
CA THR A 107 4.67 -1.66 4.84
C THR A 107 4.95 -1.36 3.36
N ALA A 108 6.20 -1.53 2.93
CA ALA A 108 6.60 -1.41 1.53
C ALA A 108 5.90 -2.43 0.63
N ARG A 109 5.71 -3.67 1.11
CA ARG A 109 4.97 -4.72 0.38
C ARG A 109 3.51 -4.35 0.13
N TYR A 110 2.81 -3.80 1.12
CA TYR A 110 1.45 -3.29 0.95
C TYR A 110 1.39 -2.12 -0.03
N GLN A 111 2.30 -1.15 0.09
CA GLN A 111 2.37 -0.01 -0.83
C GLN A 111 2.60 -0.48 -2.28
N ALA A 112 3.51 -1.43 -2.50
CA ALA A 112 3.78 -1.99 -3.81
C ALA A 112 2.54 -2.70 -4.40
N ALA A 113 1.81 -3.47 -3.58
CA ALA A 113 0.58 -4.13 -4.00
C ALA A 113 -0.51 -3.11 -4.40
N PHE A 114 -0.72 -2.07 -3.59
CA PHE A 114 -1.70 -1.02 -3.88
C PHE A 114 -1.33 -0.22 -5.13
N SER A 115 -0.07 0.20 -5.24
CA SER A 115 0.42 0.96 -6.40
C SER A 115 0.30 0.15 -7.69
N ARG A 116 0.66 -1.13 -7.67
CA ARG A 116 0.50 -2.01 -8.83
C ARG A 116 -0.97 -2.16 -9.22
N PHE A 117 -1.84 -2.40 -8.26
CA PHE A 117 -3.26 -2.56 -8.53
C PHE A 117 -3.90 -1.31 -9.16
N LEU A 118 -3.52 -0.12 -8.68
CA LEU A 118 -3.97 1.15 -9.28
C LEU A 118 -3.45 1.30 -10.72
N ALA A 119 -2.14 1.11 -10.92
CA ALA A 119 -1.51 1.28 -12.24
C ALA A 119 -2.06 0.29 -13.30
N ASP A 120 -2.25 -0.98 -12.93
CA ASP A 120 -2.77 -2.02 -13.83
C ASP A 120 -4.20 -1.69 -14.33
N ARG A 121 -5.01 -0.98 -13.52
CA ARG A 121 -6.39 -0.61 -13.86
C ARG A 121 -6.51 0.71 -14.64
N GLU A 122 -5.49 1.57 -14.58
CA GLU A 122 -5.39 2.79 -15.38
C GLU A 122 -4.84 2.52 -16.80
N GLY A 123 -4.49 1.26 -17.12
CA GLY A 123 -3.90 0.91 -18.41
C GLY A 123 -2.48 1.44 -18.61
N ALA A 124 -1.84 1.93 -17.55
CA ALA A 124 -0.46 2.39 -17.57
C ALA A 124 0.48 1.18 -17.56
N GLU A 125 1.19 0.95 -18.67
CA GLU A 125 2.25 -0.06 -18.76
C GLU A 125 3.49 0.35 -17.93
N GLY A 126 3.40 0.36 -16.60
CA GLY A 126 4.56 0.62 -15.72
C GLY A 126 4.27 1.27 -14.37
N ARG A 127 5.35 1.77 -13.73
CA ARG A 127 5.32 2.48 -12.45
C ARG A 127 4.71 3.87 -12.62
N SER A 128 3.38 3.97 -12.63
CA SER A 128 2.68 5.25 -12.56
C SER A 128 3.09 6.02 -11.29
N LEU A 129 3.50 7.28 -11.47
CA LEU A 129 3.88 8.15 -10.35
C LEU A 129 2.62 8.47 -9.54
N SER A 130 1.50 8.75 -10.21
CA SER A 130 0.23 9.04 -9.57
C SER A 130 -0.26 7.86 -8.72
N ALA A 131 -0.26 6.63 -9.26
CA ALA A 131 -0.58 5.41 -8.53
C ALA A 131 0.34 5.19 -7.32
N GLY A 132 1.64 5.45 -7.48
CA GLY A 132 2.61 5.37 -6.39
C GLY A 132 2.35 6.38 -5.27
N VAL A 133 2.05 7.63 -5.62
CA VAL A 133 1.74 8.71 -4.67
C VAL A 133 0.42 8.44 -3.94
N VAL A 134 -0.61 7.98 -4.66
CA VAL A 134 -1.91 7.63 -4.07
C VAL A 134 -1.76 6.45 -3.11
N ALA A 135 -1.10 5.37 -3.52
CA ALA A 135 -0.84 4.22 -2.66
C ALA A 135 -0.06 4.60 -1.39
N ALA A 136 1.00 5.41 -1.52
CA ALA A 136 1.76 5.91 -0.37
C ALA A 136 0.88 6.75 0.57
N SER A 137 -0.04 7.55 0.03
CA SER A 137 -0.98 8.37 0.80
C SER A 137 -1.97 7.52 1.59
N VAL A 138 -2.52 6.46 1.00
CA VAL A 138 -3.38 5.48 1.69
C VAL A 138 -2.63 4.84 2.85
N ILE A 139 -1.39 4.38 2.62
CA ILE A 139 -0.55 3.74 3.65
C ILE A 139 -0.24 4.71 4.78
N ALA A 140 0.09 5.97 4.47
CA ALA A 140 0.38 7.00 5.47
C ALA A 140 -0.85 7.31 6.34
N ALA A 141 -2.02 7.51 5.72
CA ALA A 141 -3.29 7.75 6.39
C ALA A 141 -3.68 6.57 7.31
N HIS A 142 -3.62 5.34 6.77
CA HIS A 142 -3.88 4.12 7.54
C HIS A 142 -2.94 3.99 8.75
N ASN A 143 -1.62 4.14 8.53
CA ASN A 143 -0.63 4.01 9.59
C ASN A 143 -0.77 5.09 10.67
N HIS A 144 -1.17 6.30 10.31
CA HIS A 144 -1.45 7.35 11.28
C HIS A 144 -2.56 6.92 12.24
N VAL A 145 -3.68 6.45 11.70
CA VAL A 145 -4.84 6.02 12.50
C VAL A 145 -4.50 4.80 13.36
N LEU A 146 -3.91 3.77 12.75
CA LEU A 146 -3.54 2.52 13.41
C LEU A 146 -2.52 2.76 14.53
N ARG A 147 -1.43 3.50 14.26
CA ARG A 147 -0.38 3.73 15.26
C ARG A 147 -0.85 4.67 16.37
N SER A 148 -1.82 5.55 16.12
CA SER A 148 -2.46 6.32 17.19
C SER A 148 -3.18 5.38 18.15
N TRP A 149 -4.01 4.48 17.62
CA TRP A 149 -4.74 3.51 18.44
C TRP A 149 -3.81 2.50 19.15
N LEU A 150 -2.76 2.00 18.49
CA LEU A 150 -1.80 1.09 19.13
C LEU A 150 -1.03 1.72 20.30
N ARG A 151 -0.94 3.05 20.36
CA ARG A 151 -0.36 3.78 21.50
C ARG A 151 -1.36 4.01 22.63
N ASP A 152 -2.63 4.15 22.30
CA ASP A 152 -3.74 4.28 23.25
C ASP A 152 -4.91 3.34 22.85
N PRO A 153 -4.81 2.04 23.18
CA PRO A 153 -5.81 1.04 22.79
C PRO A 153 -7.12 1.16 23.58
N SER A 154 -7.19 2.08 24.56
CA SER A 154 -8.40 2.34 25.34
C SER A 154 -9.44 3.18 24.59
N GLU A 155 -9.06 3.75 23.43
CA GLU A 155 -9.95 4.54 22.59
C GLU A 155 -11.15 3.71 22.09
N ASP A 156 -12.34 4.31 22.14
CA ASP A 156 -13.56 3.74 21.56
C ASP A 156 -13.35 3.39 20.09
N GLY A 157 -13.58 2.13 19.72
CA GLY A 157 -13.45 1.63 18.35
C GLY A 157 -14.26 2.44 17.34
N ARG A 158 -15.41 3.02 17.71
CA ARG A 158 -16.17 3.92 16.82
C ARG A 158 -15.39 5.18 16.46
N ARG A 159 -14.61 5.74 17.40
CA ARG A 159 -13.76 6.91 17.14
C ARG A 159 -12.60 6.53 16.23
N VAL A 160 -12.00 5.36 16.41
CA VAL A 160 -10.96 4.83 15.52
C VAL A 160 -11.47 4.74 14.08
N TRP A 161 -12.66 4.17 13.88
CA TRP A 161 -13.28 4.08 12.55
C TRP A 161 -13.65 5.44 11.98
N ALA A 162 -14.20 6.36 12.77
CA ALA A 162 -14.48 7.72 12.29
C ALA A 162 -13.20 8.46 11.83
N ARG A 163 -12.08 8.28 12.54
CA ARG A 163 -10.77 8.82 12.13
C ARG A 163 -10.27 8.13 10.86
N PHE A 164 -10.46 6.82 10.73
CA PHE A 164 -10.12 6.08 9.51
C PHE A 164 -10.90 6.59 8.29
N ASP A 165 -12.22 6.70 8.41
CA ASP A 165 -13.09 7.16 7.33
C ASP A 165 -12.73 8.60 6.93
N THR A 166 -12.49 9.48 7.91
CA THR A 166 -11.99 10.86 7.67
C THR A 166 -10.65 10.85 6.92
N ALA A 167 -9.72 9.99 7.32
CA ALA A 167 -8.41 9.92 6.69
C ALA A 167 -8.48 9.39 5.25
N MET A 168 -9.33 8.39 4.98
CA MET A 168 -9.56 7.88 3.63
C MET A 168 -10.27 8.93 2.76
N ASP A 169 -11.21 9.71 3.30
CA ASP A 169 -11.86 10.80 2.57
C ASP A 169 -10.89 11.91 2.15
N LEU A 170 -9.91 12.23 3.01
CA LEU A 170 -8.82 13.14 2.64
C LEU A 170 -8.01 12.59 1.47
N VAL A 171 -7.63 11.30 1.53
CA VAL A 171 -6.90 10.63 0.45
C VAL A 171 -7.72 10.65 -0.85
N ARG A 172 -9.02 10.34 -0.80
CA ARG A 172 -9.91 10.37 -1.98
C ARG A 172 -9.95 11.75 -2.64
N ARG A 173 -10.08 12.81 -1.85
CA ARG A 173 -10.12 14.19 -2.37
C ARG A 173 -8.82 14.56 -3.08
N THR A 174 -7.68 14.19 -2.51
CA THR A 174 -6.36 14.48 -3.11
C THR A 174 -6.05 13.59 -4.31
N ALA A 175 -6.44 12.31 -4.25
CA ALA A 175 -6.17 11.33 -5.29
C ALA A 175 -6.82 11.72 -6.62
N ARG A 176 -8.07 12.22 -6.61
CA ARG A 176 -8.73 12.72 -7.84
C ARG A 176 -7.90 13.78 -8.57
N THR A 177 -7.20 14.65 -7.84
CA THR A 177 -6.35 15.66 -8.46
C THR A 177 -5.07 15.03 -9.00
N VAL A 178 -4.44 14.14 -8.21
CA VAL A 178 -3.16 13.50 -8.58
C VAL A 178 -3.31 12.55 -9.77
N LEU A 179 -4.39 11.78 -9.82
CA LEU A 179 -4.67 10.87 -10.94
C LEU A 179 -5.02 11.64 -12.22
N ALA A 180 -5.76 12.76 -12.10
CA ALA A 180 -6.07 13.61 -13.26
C ALA A 180 -4.83 14.32 -13.87
N VAL A 181 -3.77 14.54 -13.08
CA VAL A 181 -2.54 15.22 -13.56
C VAL A 181 -1.73 14.36 -14.55
N GLU A 182 -1.86 13.02 -14.51
CA GLU A 182 -1.22 12.13 -15.50
C GLU A 182 -2.07 11.95 -16.77
N GLU A 183 -3.38 12.24 -16.71
CA GLU A 183 -4.26 12.21 -17.88
C GLU A 183 -4.09 13.43 -18.79
N GLU A 184 -3.56 14.55 -18.28
CA GLU A 184 -3.12 15.66 -19.14
C GLU A 184 -1.90 15.21 -19.93
N PRO A 185 -2.01 14.98 -21.26
CA PRO A 185 -0.84 14.67 -22.05
C PRO A 185 0.16 15.82 -21.86
N PRO A 186 1.48 15.54 -21.78
CA PRO A 186 2.46 16.62 -21.82
C PRO A 186 2.08 17.45 -23.04
N SER A 187 1.76 18.74 -22.85
CA SER A 187 1.36 19.68 -23.90
C SER A 187 2.05 19.25 -25.17
N ALA A 188 1.34 18.54 -26.04
CA ALA A 188 2.00 17.92 -27.17
C ALA A 188 2.51 19.11 -27.96
N ASP A 189 3.83 19.30 -28.01
CA ASP A 189 4.42 20.22 -28.96
C ASP A 189 3.81 19.79 -30.29
N ARG A 190 2.87 20.60 -30.79
CA ARG A 190 2.05 20.23 -31.94
C ARG A 190 2.99 20.20 -33.14
N VAL A 191 3.48 19.01 -33.49
CA VAL A 191 4.36 18.83 -34.65
C VAL A 191 3.49 18.65 -35.90
N LEU A 192 3.38 19.72 -36.70
CA LEU A 192 2.81 19.65 -38.03
C LEU A 192 3.86 19.09 -39.00
N VAL A 193 3.67 17.85 -39.47
CA VAL A 193 4.50 17.25 -40.53
C VAL A 193 3.79 17.42 -41.87
N ALA A 194 4.32 18.27 -42.74
CA ALA A 194 3.82 18.46 -44.10
C ALA A 194 4.87 18.03 -45.13
N VAL A 195 4.46 17.17 -46.05
CA VAL A 195 5.32 16.65 -47.13
C VAL A 195 5.02 17.40 -48.42
N TYR A 196 6.07 17.87 -49.10
CA TYR A 196 5.94 18.63 -50.33
C TYR A 196 6.85 18.06 -51.44
N PRO A 197 6.47 18.18 -52.72
CA PRO A 197 7.35 17.85 -53.84
C PRO A 197 8.65 18.69 -53.79
N GLY A 198 9.78 18.09 -54.18
CA GLY A 198 11.13 18.67 -54.06
C GLY A 198 11.45 19.93 -54.88
N GLY A 199 10.45 20.59 -55.46
CA GLY A 199 10.57 21.87 -56.18
C GLY A 199 9.55 22.92 -55.75
N THR A 200 8.92 22.74 -54.58
CA THR A 200 7.92 23.70 -54.09
C THR A 200 8.58 25.02 -53.71
N ASP A 201 8.06 26.13 -54.23
CA ASP A 201 8.55 27.47 -53.93
C ASP A 201 8.45 27.82 -52.43
N ARG A 202 9.44 28.57 -51.94
CA ARG A 202 9.58 28.91 -50.51
C ARG A 202 8.42 29.76 -49.99
N GLU A 203 7.93 30.70 -50.78
CA GLU A 203 6.81 31.57 -50.37
C GLU A 203 5.49 30.78 -50.35
N ALA A 204 5.33 29.84 -51.29
CA ALA A 204 4.21 28.90 -51.31
C ALA A 204 4.24 27.93 -50.11
N LEU A 205 5.43 27.45 -49.70
CA LEU A 205 5.59 26.61 -48.50
C LEU A 205 5.16 27.36 -47.24
N LEU A 206 5.68 28.57 -47.02
CA LEU A 206 5.39 29.36 -45.82
C LEU A 206 3.91 29.74 -45.70
N ARG A 207 3.26 30.16 -46.79
CA ARG A 207 1.81 30.44 -46.78
C ARG A 207 0.98 29.23 -46.39
N ARG A 208 1.35 28.03 -46.85
CA ARG A 208 0.59 26.81 -46.60
C ARG A 208 0.81 26.25 -45.20
N ILE A 209 2.01 26.41 -44.64
CA ILE A 209 2.27 26.12 -43.23
C ILE A 209 1.42 27.07 -42.35
N GLY A 210 1.40 28.38 -42.68
CA GLY A 210 0.59 29.36 -41.95
C GLY A 210 -0.90 29.02 -41.94
N ALA A 211 -1.47 28.72 -43.11
CA ALA A 211 -2.88 28.33 -43.22
C ALA A 211 -3.22 27.04 -42.46
N ALA A 212 -2.31 26.07 -42.42
CA ALA A 212 -2.51 24.82 -41.68
C ALA A 212 -2.48 25.02 -40.16
N VAL A 213 -1.70 25.99 -39.67
CA VAL A 213 -1.67 26.35 -38.24
C VAL A 213 -2.92 27.11 -37.82
N GLU A 214 -3.48 27.95 -38.70
CA GLU A 214 -4.68 28.76 -38.44
C GLU A 214 -6.01 27.97 -38.51
N GLN A 215 -6.08 26.88 -39.31
CA GLN A 215 -7.30 26.06 -39.44
C GLN A 215 -7.54 25.09 -38.27
N ASP A 216 -6.51 24.82 -37.46
CA ASP A 216 -6.53 23.87 -36.33
C ASP A 216 -6.50 24.56 -34.94
N SER A 217 -6.77 25.87 -34.89
CA SER A 217 -6.85 26.72 -33.69
C SER A 217 -8.27 27.07 -33.29
#